data_AF-B1M513-F1
#
_entry.id   AF-B1M513-F1
#
_cell.length_a   1.000
_cell.length_b   1.000
_cell.length_c   1.000
_cell.angle_alpha   90.00
_cell.angle_beta   90.00
_cell.angle_gamma   90.00
#
_symmetry.space_group_name_H-M   'P 1'
#
loop_
_entity.id
_entity.type
_entity.pdbx_description
1 polymer ?
#
loop_
_entity_poly.entity_id
_entity_poly.type
_entity_poly.pdbx_seq_one_letter_code
_entity_poly.pdbx_strand_id
1 'polypeptide(L)'
;MHSLAEYKPENRPDLADPVLGPSEPARVIEIGEVTAGIAVPEGRGVRFFSSARDFDGLDGAVFRTAEQATRAARARMSARTRSPARAHRPALRRA
;
A
#
# COMPACT_ATOMS: atom_id res chain seq x y z
N MET A 1 29.51 22.89 20.11
CA MET A 1 28.17 22.55 20.61
C MET A 1 27.18 22.88 19.49
N HIS A 2 26.67 21.87 18.77
CA HIS A 2 25.76 22.14 17.64
C HIS A 2 24.44 22.70 18.17
N SER A 3 24.19 23.96 17.84
CA SER A 3 22.95 24.67 18.14
C SER A 3 21.80 23.95 17.48
N LEU A 4 20.79 23.57 18.27
CA LEU A 4 19.47 23.18 17.82
C LEU A 4 18.87 24.39 17.11
N ALA A 5 19.14 24.52 15.81
CA ALA A 5 18.47 25.49 14.98
C ALA A 5 16.97 25.35 15.22
N GLU A 6 16.36 26.44 15.67
CA GLU A 6 14.92 26.63 15.78
C GLU A 6 14.21 25.84 14.69
N TYR A 7 13.47 24.79 15.09
CA TYR A 7 12.51 24.17 14.21
C TYR A 7 11.34 25.16 14.07
N LYS A 8 11.53 26.14 13.19
CA LYS A 8 10.53 27.16 12.91
C LYS A 8 9.34 26.50 12.20
N PRO A 9 8.10 26.70 12.67
CA PRO A 9 6.92 26.08 12.06
C PRO A 9 6.72 26.51 10.59
N GLU A 10 7.31 27.63 10.14
CA GLU A 10 7.34 28.02 8.73
C GLU A 10 8.32 27.23 7.85
N ASN A 11 9.32 26.57 8.45
CA ASN A 11 10.22 25.62 7.78
C ASN A 11 9.65 24.21 7.76
N ARG A 12 8.41 24.01 8.22
CA ARG A 12 7.69 22.78 7.97
C ARG A 12 7.62 22.68 6.45
N PRO A 13 8.23 21.66 5.81
CA PRO A 13 8.03 21.46 4.39
C PRO A 13 6.52 21.39 4.22
N ASP A 14 5.98 22.31 3.43
CA ASP A 14 4.62 22.21 2.95
C ASP A 14 4.60 20.97 2.07
N LEU A 15 4.43 19.79 2.69
CA LEU A 15 4.43 18.49 2.02
C LEU A 15 3.29 18.40 0.99
N ALA A 16 2.44 19.42 0.88
CA ALA A 16 1.61 19.69 -0.26
C ALA A 16 2.37 20.56 -1.27
N ASP A 17 3.43 20.04 -1.90
CA ASP A 17 4.00 20.63 -3.11
C ASP A 17 2.85 20.79 -4.15
N PRO A 18 2.45 22.03 -4.53
CA PRO A 18 1.30 22.28 -5.40
C PRO A 18 1.58 22.01 -6.89
N VAL A 19 2.72 21.37 -7.22
CA VAL A 19 3.09 20.98 -8.59
C VAL A 19 2.20 19.85 -9.12
N LEU A 20 1.63 19.04 -8.23
CA LEU A 20 0.51 18.17 -8.53
C LEU A 20 -0.73 18.96 -8.11
N GLY A 21 -1.79 19.01 -8.93
CA GLY A 21 -3.03 19.73 -8.60
C GLY A 21 -3.69 19.19 -7.31
N PRO A 22 -4.99 19.40 -7.07
CA PRO A 22 -5.68 18.79 -5.92
C PRO A 22 -5.85 17.26 -6.09
N SER A 23 -4.78 16.54 -6.44
CA SER A 23 -4.68 15.10 -6.28
C SER A 23 -4.49 14.83 -4.80
N GLU A 24 -5.47 14.16 -4.21
CA GLU A 24 -5.42 13.58 -2.87
C GLU A 24 -3.99 13.14 -2.49
N PRO A 25 -3.44 13.46 -1.31
CA PRO A 25 -2.09 13.03 -0.96
C PRO A 25 -1.95 11.51 -0.98
N ALA A 26 -0.70 11.02 -1.04
CA ALA A 26 -0.45 9.59 -0.89
C ALA A 26 -1.01 9.09 0.44
N ARG A 27 -1.73 7.97 0.42
CA ARG A 27 -2.47 7.43 1.56
C ARG A 27 -2.06 6.00 1.87
N VAL A 28 -1.74 5.74 3.12
CA VAL A 28 -1.50 4.38 3.62
C VAL A 28 -2.84 3.64 3.67
N ILE A 29 -2.85 2.40 3.21
CA ILE A 29 -4.01 1.50 3.23
C ILE A 29 -3.74 0.39 4.23
N GLU A 30 -4.61 0.31 5.23
CA GLU A 30 -4.56 -0.71 6.28
C GLU A 30 -5.81 -1.59 6.21
N ILE A 31 -5.61 -2.90 6.26
CA ILE A 31 -6.68 -3.89 6.29
C ILE A 31 -6.57 -4.69 7.59
N GLY A 32 -7.52 -4.48 8.50
CA GLY A 32 -7.44 -5.05 9.84
C GLY A 32 -6.19 -4.52 10.55
N GLU A 33 -5.33 -5.42 11.02
CA GLU A 33 -4.07 -5.10 11.70
C GLU A 33 -2.86 -5.06 10.74
N VAL A 34 -3.07 -5.20 9.43
CA VAL A 34 -2.00 -5.29 8.45
C VAL A 34 -1.98 -4.06 7.56
N THR A 35 -0.84 -3.35 7.52
CA THR A 35 -0.57 -2.37 6.48
C THR A 35 -0.48 -3.12 5.14
N ALA A 36 -1.43 -2.85 4.25
CA ALA A 36 -1.51 -3.50 2.94
C ALA A 36 -0.60 -2.83 1.91
N GLY A 37 -0.50 -1.50 1.97
CA GLY A 37 0.31 -0.74 1.05
C GLY A 37 0.07 0.77 1.14
N ILE A 38 0.58 1.49 0.14
CA ILE A 38 0.35 2.92 -0.05
C ILE A 38 -0.30 3.16 -1.42
N ALA A 39 -1.33 4.00 -1.47
CA ALA A 39 -1.92 4.51 -2.69
C ALA A 39 -1.29 5.87 -3.00
N VAL A 40 -0.53 5.94 -4.08
CA VAL A 40 0.12 7.16 -4.56
C VAL A 40 -0.68 7.70 -5.75
N PRO A 41 -1.06 8.98 -5.78
CA PRO A 41 -1.72 9.56 -6.95
C PRO A 41 -0.87 9.41 -8.20
N GLU A 42 -1.49 8.93 -9.26
CA GLU A 42 -0.85 8.81 -10.57
C GLU A 42 -1.82 9.21 -11.67
N GLY A 43 -1.58 10.37 -12.28
CA GLY A 43 -2.38 10.91 -13.36
C GLY A 43 -3.86 11.06 -12.98
N ARG A 44 -4.71 10.17 -13.50
CA ARG A 44 -6.17 10.16 -13.27
C ARG A 44 -6.63 9.17 -12.20
N GLY A 45 -5.71 8.55 -11.47
CA GLY A 45 -6.03 7.53 -10.49
C GLY A 45 -4.98 7.46 -9.40
N VAL A 46 -4.82 6.27 -8.83
CA VAL A 46 -3.82 5.98 -7.81
C VAL A 46 -3.11 4.68 -8.14
N ARG A 47 -1.79 4.66 -8.01
CA ARG A 47 -0.99 3.43 -8.03
C ARG A 47 -0.88 2.88 -6.62
N PHE A 48 -1.15 1.60 -6.48
CA PHE A 48 -0.94 0.87 -5.24
C PHE A 48 0.47 0.29 -5.19
N PHE A 49 1.16 0.48 -4.07
CA PHE A 49 2.42 -0.20 -3.76
C PHE A 49 2.21 -1.06 -2.53
N SER A 50 2.50 -2.35 -2.66
CA SER A 50 2.33 -3.33 -1.60
C SER A 50 3.37 -3.15 -0.49
N SER A 51 2.96 -3.42 0.75
CA SER A 51 3.87 -3.48 1.91
C SER A 51 4.01 -4.89 2.48
N ALA A 52 3.21 -5.86 2.01
CA ALA A 52 3.28 -7.25 2.44
C ALA A 52 2.95 -8.21 1.29
N ARG A 53 3.55 -9.42 1.35
CA ARG A 53 3.47 -10.46 0.31
C ARG A 53 2.05 -10.84 -0.12
N ASP A 54 1.10 -10.71 0.80
CA ASP A 54 -0.31 -10.99 0.54
C ASP A 54 -0.91 -10.06 -0.53
N PHE A 55 -0.32 -8.88 -0.69
CA PHE A 55 -0.76 -7.82 -1.58
C PHE A 55 0.12 -7.66 -2.82
N ASP A 56 1.17 -8.47 -3.00
CA ASP A 56 2.12 -8.37 -4.13
C ASP A 56 1.43 -8.38 -5.50
N GLY A 57 0.34 -9.14 -5.66
CA GLY A 57 -0.39 -9.12 -6.94
C GLY A 57 -1.35 -7.95 -7.13
N LEU A 58 -1.28 -6.92 -6.27
CA LEU A 58 -1.81 -5.57 -6.50
C LEU A 58 -0.66 -4.55 -6.66
N ASP A 59 0.61 -4.97 -6.50
CA ASP A 59 1.75 -4.07 -6.59
C ASP A 59 1.85 -3.43 -7.98
N GLY A 60 1.99 -2.11 -8.01
CA GLY A 60 2.01 -1.31 -9.23
C GLY A 60 0.65 -1.16 -9.93
N ALA A 61 -0.42 -1.81 -9.44
CA ALA A 61 -1.74 -1.72 -10.05
C ALA A 61 -2.31 -0.30 -9.90
N VAL A 62 -2.86 0.23 -11.00
CA VAL A 62 -3.48 1.54 -11.05
C VAL A 62 -5.00 1.40 -10.89
N PHE A 63 -5.54 2.07 -9.89
CA PHE A 63 -6.97 2.13 -9.58
C PHE A 63 -7.52 3.52 -9.84
N ARG A 64 -8.84 3.61 -10.05
CA ARG A 64 -9.49 4.93 -10.22
C ARG A 64 -9.46 5.78 -8.96
N THR A 65 -9.51 5.14 -7.78
CA THR A 65 -9.49 5.83 -6.48
C THR A 65 -8.81 4.96 -5.41
N ALA A 66 -8.41 5.59 -4.30
CA ALA A 66 -7.84 4.88 -3.15
C ALA A 66 -8.82 3.86 -2.54
N GLU A 67 -10.13 4.16 -2.52
CA GLU A 67 -11.16 3.25 -2.02
C GLU A 67 -11.26 1.99 -2.87
N GLN A 68 -11.04 2.10 -4.18
CA GLN A 68 -10.99 0.95 -5.08
C GLN A 68 -9.77 0.08 -4.79
N ALA A 69 -8.61 0.69 -4.54
CA ALA A 69 -7.41 -0.02 -4.10
C ALA A 69 -7.64 -0.75 -2.76
N THR A 70 -8.24 -0.07 -1.77
CA THR A 70 -8.62 -0.66 -0.47
C THR A 70 -9.55 -1.86 -0.64
N ARG A 71 -10.55 -1.75 -1.53
CA ARG A 71 -11.46 -2.87 -1.81
C ARG A 71 -10.74 -4.07 -2.40
N ALA A 72 -9.82 -3.84 -3.35
CA ALA A 72 -9.02 -4.90 -3.94
C ALA A 72 -8.10 -5.57 -2.88
N ALA A 73 -7.48 -4.79 -2.00
CA ALA A 73 -6.68 -5.31 -0.89
C ALA A 73 -7.52 -6.17 0.07
N ARG A 74 -8.71 -5.71 0.46
CA ARG A 74 -9.65 -6.51 1.29
C ARG A 74 -10.04 -7.83 0.63
N ALA A 75 -10.32 -7.82 -0.67
CA ALA A 75 -10.66 -9.02 -1.41
C ALA A 75 -9.49 -10.03 -1.39
N ARG A 76 -8.25 -9.54 -1.50
CA ARG A 76 -7.04 -10.37 -1.48
C ARG A 76 -6.78 -11.01 -0.12
N MET A 77 -6.93 -10.24 0.96
CA MET A 77 -6.87 -10.76 2.32
C MET A 77 -7.96 -11.82 2.56
N SER A 78 -9.18 -11.58 2.09
CA SER A 78 -10.29 -12.54 2.21
C SER A 78 -10.08 -13.83 1.40
N ALA A 79 -9.44 -13.73 0.23
CA ALA A 79 -9.10 -14.91 -0.58
C ALA A 79 -8.00 -15.76 0.08
N ARG A 80 -7.06 -15.11 0.79
CA ARG A 80 -6.03 -15.79 1.59
C ARG A 80 -6.66 -16.59 2.72
N THR A 81 -7.54 -15.98 3.52
CA THR A 81 -8.18 -16.66 4.66
C THR A 81 -9.08 -17.82 4.21
N ARG A 82 -9.63 -17.76 3.00
CA ARG A 82 -10.43 -18.82 2.39
C ARG A 82 -9.64 -19.93 1.72
N SER A 83 -8.31 -19.84 1.65
CA SER A 83 -7.47 -20.87 1.04
C SER A 83 -6.80 -21.75 2.11
N PRO A 84 -7.45 -22.83 2.60
CA PRO A 84 -6.76 -23.83 3.38
C PRO A 84 -5.96 -24.73 2.41
N ALA A 85 -4.68 -24.91 2.71
CA ALA A 85 -3.88 -26.07 2.29
C ALA A 85 -3.79 -26.39 0.77
N ARG A 86 -2.96 -25.64 0.03
CA ARG A 86 -2.21 -26.21 -1.11
C ARG A 86 -0.70 -26.20 -0.86
N ALA A 87 -0.31 -26.42 0.39
CA ALA A 87 1.09 -26.48 0.82
C ALA A 87 1.33 -27.71 1.69
N HIS A 88 1.29 -28.90 1.08
CA HIS A 88 2.21 -30.03 1.34
C HIS A 88 1.72 -31.27 0.57
N ARG A 89 2.20 -31.47 -0.66
CA ARG A 89 2.34 -32.84 -1.19
C ARG A 89 3.81 -33.20 -1.07
N PRO A 90 4.24 -34.00 -0.08
CA PRO A 90 5.53 -34.67 -0.23
C PRO A 90 5.35 -35.65 -1.38
N ALA A 91 6.13 -35.48 -2.44
CA ALA A 91 6.29 -36.50 -3.46
C ALA A 91 7.00 -37.70 -2.79
N LEU A 92 6.21 -38.62 -2.23
CA LEU A 92 6.69 -39.93 -1.85
C LEU A 92 7.04 -40.68 -3.12
N ARG A 93 8.33 -40.60 -3.46
CA ARG A 93 8.97 -41.37 -4.52
C ARG A 93 9.03 -42.82 -4.05
N ARG A 94 8.23 -43.69 -4.69
CA ARG A 94 8.24 -45.15 -4.48
C ARG A 94 9.65 -45.71 -4.76
N ALA A 95 10.13 -46.55 -3.85
CA ALA A 95 11.25 -47.47 -4.06
C ALA A 95 10.70 -48.83 -4.49
#